data_AF-A0A839HL03-F1
#
_entry.id   AF-A0A839HL03-F1
#
_cell.length_a   1.000
_cell.length_b   1.000
_cell.length_c   1.000
_cell.angle_alpha   90.00
_cell.angle_beta   90.00
_cell.angle_gamma   90.00
#
_symmetry.space_group_name_H-M   'P 1'
#
loop_
_entity.id
_entity.type
_entity.pdbx_description
1 polymer ?
#
loop_
_entity_poly.entity_id
_entity_poly.type
_entity_poly.pdbx_seq_one_letter_code
_entity_poly.pdbx_strand_id
1 'polypeptide(L)'
;MKLQEALDAMKKEFIASKPPEVTSVLLKETEKLVQSGIADRAIKVGETLPEFALPDAKGNLISSKELLAKGPLAISFYRGVW
;
A
#
# COMPACT_ATOMS: atom_id res chain seq x y z
N MET A 1 -8.30 -14.49 -16.88
CA MET A 1 -8.64 -13.27 -16.10
C MET A 1 -7.38 -12.46 -15.91
N LYS A 2 -7.43 -11.15 -16.16
CA LYS A 2 -6.32 -10.25 -15.82
C LYS A 2 -6.37 -9.96 -14.32
N LEU A 3 -5.21 -9.70 -13.71
CA LEU A 3 -5.11 -9.40 -12.28
C LEU A 3 -6.07 -8.26 -11.86
N GLN A 4 -6.16 -7.21 -12.68
CA GLN A 4 -7.04 -6.08 -12.40
C GLN A 4 -8.52 -6.48 -12.29
N GLU A 5 -9.00 -7.36 -13.17
CA GLU A 5 -10.39 -7.82 -13.17
C GLU A 5 -10.73 -8.59 -11.89
N ALA A 6 -9.79 -9.41 -11.41
CA ALA A 6 -9.94 -10.15 -10.16
C ALA A 6 -9.96 -9.23 -8.94
N LEU A 7 -9.09 -8.20 -8.92
CA LEU A 7 -9.05 -7.20 -7.85
C LEU A 7 -10.34 -6.37 -7.79
N ASP A 8 -10.87 -5.98 -8.95
CA ASP A 8 -12.11 -5.21 -9.05
C ASP A 8 -13.31 -6.03 -8.56
N ALA A 9 -13.35 -7.33 -8.91
CA ALA A 9 -14.37 -8.26 -8.42
C ALA A 9 -14.31 -8.42 -6.89
N MET A 10 -13.11 -8.66 -6.35
CA MET A 10 -12.89 -8.79 -4.90
C MET A 10 -13.29 -7.53 -4.14
N LYS A 11 -12.99 -6.34 -4.69
CA LYS A 11 -13.41 -5.06 -4.09
C LYS A 11 -14.93 -4.92 -4.06
N LYS A 12 -15.63 -5.28 -5.14
CA LYS A 12 -17.10 -5.21 -5.21
C LYS A 12 -17.75 -6.15 -4.19
N GLU A 13 -17.26 -7.38 -4.10
CA GLU A 13 -17.76 -8.36 -3.14
C GLU A 13 -17.53 -7.92 -1.69
N PHE A 14 -16.33 -7.40 -1.39
CA PHE A 14 -16.02 -6.86 -0.06
C PHE A 14 -17.01 -5.76 0.34
N ILE A 15 -17.28 -4.80 -0.55
CA ILE A 15 -18.21 -3.69 -0.28
C ILE A 15 -19.65 -4.22 -0.11
N ALA A 16 -20.10 -5.13 -0.96
CA ALA A 16 -21.44 -5.70 -0.90
C ALA A 16 -21.72 -6.50 0.39
N SER A 17 -20.68 -7.09 0.98
CA SER A 17 -20.79 -7.88 2.22
C SER A 17 -20.91 -7.05 3.51
N LYS A 18 -20.76 -5.72 3.45
CA LYS A 18 -20.73 -4.83 4.63
C LYS A 18 -22.05 -4.07 4.82
N PRO A 19 -22.43 -3.76 6.08
CA PRO A 19 -23.57 -2.90 6.35
C PRO A 19 -23.43 -1.52 5.66
N PRO A 20 -24.55 -0.90 5.23
CA PRO A 20 -24.54 0.38 4.51
C PRO A 20 -23.79 1.50 5.25
N GLU A 21 -23.88 1.54 6.58
CA GLU A 21 -23.26 2.56 7.43
C GLU A 21 -21.74 2.45 7.40
N VAL A 22 -21.21 1.22 7.43
CA VAL A 22 -19.77 0.93 7.35
C VAL A 22 -19.25 1.28 5.96
N THR A 23 -19.99 0.91 4.92
CA THR A 23 -19.64 1.22 3.54
C THR A 23 -19.60 2.73 3.29
N SER A 24 -20.57 3.47 3.83
CA SER A 24 -20.63 4.94 3.71
C SER A 24 -19.40 5.61 4.31
N VAL A 25 -19.01 5.22 5.52
CA VAL A 25 -17.78 5.74 6.17
C VAL A 25 -16.55 5.38 5.35
N LEU A 26 -16.42 4.13 4.91
CA LEU A 26 -15.25 3.67 4.15
C LEU A 26 -15.09 4.44 2.83
N LEU A 27 -16.18 4.64 2.09
CA LEU A 27 -16.15 5.40 0.83
C LEU A 27 -15.81 6.87 1.07
N LYS A 28 -16.43 7.50 2.08
CA LYS A 28 -16.16 8.90 2.44
C LYS A 28 -14.71 9.13 2.84
N GLU A 29 -14.14 8.29 3.69
CA GLU A 29 -12.74 8.43 4.10
C GLU A 29 -11.77 8.13 2.94
N THR A 30 -12.12 7.18 2.07
CA THR A 30 -11.35 6.93 0.84
C THR A 30 -11.36 8.16 -0.08
N GLU A 31 -12.52 8.79 -0.27
CA GLU A 31 -12.64 10.00 -1.08
C GLU A 31 -11.79 11.15 -0.51
N LYS A 32 -11.80 11.37 0.81
CA LYS A 32 -10.93 12.36 1.46
C LYS A 32 -9.45 12.08 1.21
N LEU A 33 -9.02 10.82 1.28
CA LEU A 33 -7.63 10.44 0.99
C LEU A 33 -7.28 10.73 -0.48
N VAL A 34 -8.18 10.44 -1.41
CA VAL A 34 -7.98 10.78 -2.83
C VAL A 34 -7.87 12.30 -3.01
N GLN A 35 -8.78 13.07 -2.42
CA GLN A 35 -8.78 14.53 -2.49
C GLN A 35 -7.53 15.15 -1.84
N SER A 36 -6.91 14.48 -0.86
CA SER A 36 -5.64 14.93 -0.28
C SER A 36 -4.45 14.84 -1.24
N GLY A 37 -4.60 14.18 -2.40
CA GLY A 37 -3.52 13.96 -3.37
C GLY A 37 -2.42 13.04 -2.85
N ILE A 38 -2.65 12.26 -1.79
CA ILE A 38 -1.62 11.37 -1.23
C ILE A 38 -1.19 10.28 -2.22
N ALA A 39 -2.12 9.78 -3.03
CA ALA A 39 -1.83 8.77 -4.06
C ALA A 39 -0.99 9.34 -5.21
N ASP A 40 -1.17 10.61 -5.56
CA ASP A 40 -0.41 11.25 -6.64
C ASP A 40 1.06 11.46 -6.29
N ARG A 41 1.38 11.46 -4.98
CA ARG A 41 2.74 11.53 -4.43
C ARG A 41 3.39 10.15 -4.27
N ALA A 42 2.68 9.06 -4.58
CA ALA A 42 3.25 7.72 -4.54
C ALA A 42 4.23 7.52 -5.70
N ILE A 43 5.27 6.72 -5.45
CA ILE A 43 6.30 6.39 -6.43
C ILE A 43 5.68 5.58 -7.57
N LYS A 44 6.00 5.96 -8.79
CA LYS A 44 5.47 5.35 -10.02
C LYS A 44 6.44 4.36 -10.63
N VAL A 45 5.93 3.51 -11.51
CA VAL A 45 6.76 2.57 -12.26
C VAL A 45 7.79 3.34 -13.09
N GLY A 46 9.06 2.96 -12.95
CA GLY A 46 10.19 3.62 -13.60
C GLY A 46 10.83 4.74 -12.79
N GLU A 47 10.20 5.21 -11.71
CA GLU A 47 10.82 6.15 -10.78
C GLU A 47 11.80 5.46 -9.83
N THR A 48 12.83 6.19 -9.42
CA THR A 48 13.77 5.73 -8.41
C THR A 48 13.10 5.71 -7.03
N LEU A 49 13.16 4.57 -6.35
CA LEU A 49 12.73 4.43 -4.96
C LEU A 49 13.56 5.37 -4.07
N PRO A 50 12.94 6.30 -3.31
CA PRO A 50 13.64 7.12 -2.33
C PRO A 50 14.33 6.26 -1.28
N GLU A 51 15.54 6.67 -0.89
CA GLU A 51 16.25 6.01 0.19
C GLU A 51 15.46 6.11 1.50
N PHE A 52 15.29 4.99 2.18
CA PHE A 52 14.76 4.92 3.54
C PHE A 52 15.74 4.25 4.48
N ALA A 53 15.63 4.63 5.76
CA ALA A 53 16.23 3.96 6.90
C ALA A 53 15.15 3.74 7.96
N LEU A 54 14.75 2.49 8.20
CA LEU A 54 13.65 2.15 9.10
C LEU A 54 14.10 1.10 10.13
N PRO A 55 13.64 1.19 11.39
CA PRO A 55 13.95 0.17 12.38
C PRO A 55 13.27 -1.17 12.02
N ASP A 56 13.99 -2.26 12.24
CA ASP A 56 13.41 -3.60 12.26
C ASP A 56 12.61 -3.84 13.55
N ALA A 57 12.02 -5.03 13.69
CA ALA A 57 11.25 -5.42 14.88
C ALA A 57 12.06 -5.43 16.19
N LYS A 58 13.39 -5.40 16.12
CA LYS A 58 14.31 -5.33 17.27
C LYS A 58 14.88 -3.93 17.48
N GLY A 59 14.49 -2.95 16.65
CA GLY A 59 14.99 -1.58 16.70
C GLY A 59 16.29 -1.34 15.94
N ASN A 60 16.82 -2.33 15.21
CA ASN A 60 18.02 -2.13 14.38
C ASN A 60 17.64 -1.31 13.15
N LEU A 61 18.38 -0.24 12.89
CA LEU A 61 18.14 0.59 11.72
C LEU A 61 18.57 -0.13 10.44
N ILE A 62 17.64 -0.32 9.51
CA ILE A 62 17.88 -0.98 8.22
C ILE A 62 17.84 0.07 7.10
N SER A 63 18.93 0.15 6.34
CA SER A 63 19.08 1.08 5.21
C SER A 63 18.78 0.40 3.87
N SER A 64 17.85 0.98 3.10
CA SER A 64 17.55 0.57 1.73
C SER A 64 18.77 0.61 0.79
N LYS A 65 19.65 1.61 0.97
CA LYS A 65 20.88 1.75 0.19
C LYS A 65 21.85 0.60 0.42
N GLU A 66 22.01 0.20 1.68
CA GLU A 66 22.87 -0.94 2.05
C GLU A 66 22.30 -2.27 1.56
N LEU A 67 20.97 -2.42 1.54
CA LEU A 67 20.32 -3.60 0.98
C LEU A 67 20.51 -3.67 -0.53
N LEU A 68 20.29 -2.56 -1.25
CA LEU A 68 20.48 -2.49 -2.70
C LEU A 68 21.92 -2.74 -3.13
N ALA A 69 22.90 -2.33 -2.31
CA ALA A 69 24.32 -2.63 -2.57
C ALA A 69 24.64 -4.13 -2.54
N LYS A 70 23.80 -4.95 -1.88
CA LYS A 70 23.95 -6.41 -1.82
C LYS A 70 23.24 -7.13 -2.97
N GLY A 71 22.32 -6.47 -3.67
CA GLY A 71 21.57 -7.02 -4.79
C GLY A 71 20.17 -6.43 -4.94
N PRO A 72 19.36 -6.97 -5.86
CA PRO A 72 17.98 -6.52 -6.06
C PRO A 72 17.15 -6.62 -4.78
N LEU A 73 16.35 -5.58 -4.51
CA LEU A 73 15.50 -5.48 -3.33
C LEU A 73 14.03 -5.72 -3.70
N ALA A 74 13.37 -6.66 -3.02
CA ALA A 74 11.92 -6.84 -3.07
C ALA A 74 11.28 -6.23 -1.82
N ILE A 75 10.25 -5.41 -2.00
CA ILE A 75 9.51 -4.77 -0.90
C ILE A 75 8.08 -5.32 -0.90
N SER A 76 7.64 -5.78 0.27
CA SER A 76 6.28 -6.23 0.50
C SER A 76 5.64 -5.40 1.61
N PHE A 77 4.49 -4.78 1.32
CA PHE A 77 3.71 -4.07 2.31
C PHE A 77 2.74 -5.04 2.96
N TYR A 78 3.00 -5.38 4.23
CA TYR A 78 2.09 -6.19 5.02
C TYR A 78 1.19 -5.29 5.87
N ARG A 79 -0.12 -5.45 5.72
CA ARG A 79 -1.12 -4.80 6.57
C ARG A 79 -1.93 -5.87 7.29
N GLY A 80 -1.61 -6.11 8.55
CA GLY A 80 -2.26 -7.12 9.39
C GLY A 80 -1.73 -7.08 10.82
N VAL A 81 -2.20 -8.02 11.63
CA VAL A 81 -1.64 -8.28 12.97
C VAL A 81 -0.47 -9.25 12.79
N TRP A 82 0.59 -9.06 13.56
CA TRP A 82 1.71 -9.99 13.66
C TRP A 82 1.40 -11.08 14.67
#